data_AF-A0A7W8DFV2-F1
#
_entry.id   AF-A0A7W8DFV2-F1
#
_cell.length_a   1.000
_cell.length_b   1.000
_cell.length_c   1.000
_cell.angle_alpha   90.00
_cell.angle_beta   90.00
_cell.angle_gamma   90.00
#
_symmetry.space_group_name_H-M   'P 1'
#
loop_
_entity.id
_entity.type
_entity.pdbx_description
1 polymer ?
#
loop_
_entity_poly.entity_id
_entity_poly.type
_entity_poly.pdbx_seq_one_letter_code
_entity_poly.pdbx_strand_id
1 'polypeptide(L)'
;MFKIDSTANRINPLEIKRFSDLGFTERKHLQEWLENYPQALTHGDGDELLIIQKEFDGFDDTRERLDLLAIDKDGNLVIINQEARPNA
;
A
#
# COMPACT_ATOMS: atom_id res chain seq x y z
N MET A 1 2.14 19.31 2.02
CA MET A 1 0.96 19.33 1.12
C MET A 1 -0.03 20.38 1.61
N PHE A 2 -0.95 20.82 0.76
CA PHE A 2 -1.99 21.79 1.12
C PHE A 2 -3.38 21.24 0.76
N LYS A 3 -4.39 21.56 1.57
CA LYS A 3 -5.79 21.39 1.22
C LYS A 3 -6.29 22.65 0.52
N ILE A 4 -6.91 22.49 -0.64
CA ILE A 4 -7.48 23.60 -1.41
C ILE A 4 -8.90 23.89 -0.91
N ASP A 5 -9.18 25.16 -0.65
CA ASP A 5 -10.53 25.70 -0.49
C ASP A 5 -10.85 26.56 -1.71
N SER A 6 -11.60 25.99 -2.66
CA SER A 6 -11.97 26.66 -3.91
C SER A 6 -13.01 27.76 -3.70
N THR A 7 -13.83 27.67 -2.66
CA THR A 7 -14.87 28.67 -2.35
C THR A 7 -14.23 29.96 -1.83
N ALA A 8 -13.27 29.85 -0.91
CA ALA A 8 -12.54 30.99 -0.37
C ALA A 8 -11.35 31.43 -1.24
N ASN A 9 -10.99 30.63 -2.27
CA ASN A 9 -9.78 30.78 -3.06
C ASN A 9 -8.52 30.88 -2.17
N ARG A 10 -8.36 29.92 -1.26
CA ARG A 10 -7.24 29.84 -0.31
C ARG A 10 -6.73 28.41 -0.21
N ILE A 11 -5.49 28.28 0.26
CA ILE A 11 -4.88 26.99 0.59
C ILE A 11 -4.54 26.96 2.08
N ASN A 12 -4.72 25.80 2.69
CA ASN A 12 -4.37 25.56 4.10
C ASN A 12 -3.31 24.46 4.19
N PRO A 13 -2.23 24.65 4.97
CA PRO A 13 -1.23 23.61 5.14
C PRO A 13 -1.87 22.37 5.75
N LEU A 14 -1.60 21.20 5.17
CA LEU A 14 -2.00 19.93 5.76
C LEU A 14 -1.07 19.59 6.92
N GLU A 15 -1.65 19.24 8.05
CA GLU A 15 -0.89 18.71 9.18
C GLU A 15 -0.35 17.34 8.80
N ILE A 16 0.95 17.15 8.99
CA ILE A 16 1.59 15.85 8.78
C ILE A 16 1.24 14.97 9.98
N LYS A 17 0.66 13.80 9.71
CA LYS A 17 0.33 12.77 10.71
C LYS A 17 0.98 11.46 10.31
N ARG A 18 1.40 10.66 11.31
CA ARG A 18 1.81 9.29 11.07
C ARG A 18 0.61 8.37 11.06
N PHE A 19 0.72 7.23 10.37
CA PHE A 19 -0.32 6.19 10.41
C PHE A 19 -0.57 5.67 11.83
N SER A 20 0.50 5.53 12.62
CA SER A 20 0.42 5.15 14.03
C SER A 20 -0.42 6.12 14.87
N ASP A 21 -0.28 7.42 14.62
CA ASP A 21 -1.01 8.47 15.36
C ASP A 21 -2.52 8.41 15.10
N LEU A 22 -2.90 7.81 13.97
CA LEU A 22 -4.28 7.63 13.53
C LEU A 22 -4.81 6.21 13.81
N GLY A 23 -4.02 5.34 14.46
CA GLY A 23 -4.39 3.96 14.76
C GLY A 23 -4.35 3.00 13.56
N PHE A 24 -3.76 3.42 12.45
CA PHE A 24 -3.56 2.57 11.28
C PHE A 24 -2.32 1.69 11.45
N THR A 25 -2.43 0.46 10.96
CA THR A 25 -1.40 -0.58 11.04
C THR A 25 -1.31 -1.29 9.70
N GLU A 26 -0.16 -1.88 9.40
CA GLU A 26 0.12 -2.48 8.09
C GLU A 26 -0.89 -3.55 7.73
N ARG A 27 -0.95 -4.62 8.54
CA ARG A 27 -1.81 -5.77 8.30
C ARG A 27 -3.29 -5.42 8.19
N LYS A 28 -3.79 -4.59 9.11
CA LYS A 28 -5.24 -4.32 9.20
C LYS A 28 -5.71 -3.25 8.21
N HIS A 29 -4.77 -2.46 7.65
CA HIS A 29 -5.13 -1.28 6.87
C HIS A 29 -4.35 -1.19 5.57
N LEU A 30 -3.03 -0.96 5.59
CA LEU A 30 -2.28 -0.77 4.34
C LEU A 30 -2.36 -2.00 3.43
N GLN A 31 -2.24 -3.20 3.99
CA GLN A 31 -2.34 -4.44 3.24
C GLN A 31 -3.74 -4.63 2.62
N GLU A 32 -4.79 -4.37 3.39
CA GLU A 32 -6.18 -4.39 2.90
C GLU A 32 -6.40 -3.34 1.81
N TRP A 33 -5.87 -2.13 1.97
CA TRP A 33 -6.01 -1.07 0.98
C TRP A 33 -5.32 -1.41 -0.33
N LEU A 34 -4.11 -1.98 -0.27
CA LEU A 34 -3.36 -2.37 -1.46
C LEU A 34 -3.93 -3.63 -2.13
N GLU A 35 -4.50 -4.55 -1.36
CA GLU A 35 -5.24 -5.69 -1.92
C GLU A 35 -6.49 -5.23 -2.70
N ASN A 36 -7.25 -4.29 -2.13
CA ASN A 36 -8.49 -3.79 -2.74
C ASN A 36 -8.24 -2.74 -3.83
N TYR A 37 -7.08 -2.08 -3.82
CA TYR A 37 -6.71 -1.04 -4.78
C TYR A 37 -5.22 -1.11 -5.16
N PRO A 38 -4.79 -2.19 -5.84
CA PRO A 38 -3.40 -2.42 -6.18
C PRO A 38 -2.82 -1.37 -7.14
N GLN A 39 -3.69 -0.63 -7.83
CA GLN A 39 -3.32 0.51 -8.68
C GLN A 39 -2.66 1.65 -7.88
N ALA A 40 -2.78 1.67 -6.55
CA ALA A 40 -2.00 2.58 -5.71
C ALA A 40 -0.48 2.38 -5.82
N LEU A 41 -0.02 1.20 -6.28
CA LEU A 41 1.39 0.90 -6.48
C LEU A 41 1.86 1.14 -7.91
N THR A 42 0.94 1.37 -8.84
CA THR A 42 1.24 1.44 -10.27
C THR A 42 0.98 2.84 -10.84
N HIS A 43 1.67 3.18 -11.94
CA HIS A 43 1.54 4.50 -12.54
C HIS A 43 1.05 4.39 -13.99
N GLY A 44 -0.20 4.76 -14.22
CA GLY A 44 -0.79 4.88 -15.56
C GLY A 44 -1.63 3.68 -16.00
N ASP A 45 -2.42 3.89 -17.07
CA ASP A 45 -3.49 3.01 -17.56
C ASP A 45 -3.03 1.62 -18.04
N GLY A 46 -1.70 1.40 -18.11
CA GLY A 46 -1.15 0.11 -18.49
C GLY A 46 -0.87 -0.78 -17.29
N ASP A 47 -0.47 -0.23 -16.14
CA ASP A 47 0.17 -1.03 -15.09
C ASP A 47 -0.88 -1.65 -14.16
N GLU A 48 -1.30 -2.88 -14.51
CA GLU A 48 -2.23 -3.68 -13.72
C GLU A 48 -1.49 -4.74 -12.92
N LEU A 49 -1.86 -4.84 -11.65
CA LEU A 49 -1.44 -5.90 -10.75
C LEU A 49 -2.67 -6.70 -10.35
N LEU A 50 -2.62 -8.01 -10.59
CA LEU A 50 -3.60 -8.94 -10.04
C LEU A 50 -3.05 -9.50 -8.73
N ILE A 51 -3.66 -9.11 -7.61
CA ILE A 51 -3.35 -9.70 -6.30
C ILE A 51 -3.88 -11.14 -6.29
N ILE A 52 -3.01 -12.11 -6.03
CA ILE A 52 -3.33 -13.54 -6.06
C ILE A 52 -3.27 -14.18 -4.68
N GLN A 53 -2.52 -13.61 -3.74
CA GLN A 53 -2.45 -14.10 -2.37
C GLN A 53 -2.02 -13.02 -1.39
N LYS A 54 -2.49 -13.16 -0.16
CA LYS A 54 -2.15 -12.32 0.99
C LYS A 54 -1.62 -13.18 2.13
N GLU A 55 -0.59 -12.71 2.84
CA GLU A 55 -0.02 -13.37 4.02
C GLU A 55 0.47 -14.81 3.74
N PHE A 56 1.14 -15.03 2.62
CA PHE A 56 1.64 -16.37 2.26
C PHE A 56 2.88 -16.74 3.09
N ASP A 57 2.85 -17.90 3.75
CA ASP A 57 3.89 -18.38 4.67
C ASP A 57 4.38 -19.82 4.40
N GLY A 58 4.21 -20.30 3.16
CA GLY A 58 4.50 -21.69 2.76
C GLY A 58 5.84 -21.92 2.02
N PHE A 59 6.82 -21.01 2.13
CA PHE A 59 8.08 -21.11 1.38
C PHE A 59 9.20 -21.80 2.20
N ASP A 60 9.60 -22.99 1.73
CA ASP A 60 10.90 -23.65 1.99
C ASP A 60 11.39 -23.75 3.46
N ASP A 61 10.60 -24.35 4.36
CA ASP A 61 10.91 -24.48 5.81
C ASP A 61 11.24 -23.16 6.55
N THR A 62 11.17 -22.02 5.87
CA THR A 62 11.32 -20.69 6.46
C THR A 62 9.97 -20.23 7.00
N ARG A 63 9.97 -19.62 8.18
CA ARG A 63 8.77 -18.95 8.73
C ARG A 63 8.59 -17.54 8.15
N GLU A 64 9.17 -17.27 6.99
CA GLU A 64 9.05 -15.97 6.34
C GLU A 64 7.68 -15.87 5.66
N ARG A 65 6.96 -14.80 6.02
CA ARG A 65 5.65 -14.48 5.49
C ARG A 65 5.78 -13.33 4.51
N LEU A 66 5.28 -13.50 3.30
CA LEU A 66 5.11 -12.43 2.33
C LEU A 66 3.77 -11.73 2.56
N ASP A 67 3.74 -10.41 2.49
CA ASP A 67 2.50 -9.67 2.76
C ASP A 67 1.52 -9.79 1.58
N LEU A 68 1.92 -9.42 0.37
CA LEU A 68 1.09 -9.54 -0.83
C LEU A 68 1.86 -10.14 -2.00
N LEU A 69 1.20 -11.03 -2.72
CA LEU A 69 1.68 -11.65 -3.94
C LEU A 69 0.78 -11.25 -5.10
N ALA A 70 1.38 -10.79 -6.18
CA ALA A 70 0.67 -10.34 -7.38
C ALA A 70 1.31 -10.89 -8.66
N ILE A 71 0.58 -10.79 -9.75
CA ILE A 71 1.08 -11.00 -11.11
C ILE A 71 0.80 -9.73 -11.91
N ASP A 72 1.79 -9.27 -12.67
CA ASP A 72 1.60 -8.20 -13.64
C ASP A 72 1.06 -8.74 -14.99
N LYS A 73 0.62 -7.83 -15.84
CA LYS A 73 0.15 -8.08 -17.21
C LYS A 73 1.13 -8.85 -18.13
N ASP A 74 2.43 -8.82 -17.85
CA ASP A 74 3.44 -9.57 -18.61
C ASP A 74 3.65 -10.98 -18.03
N GLY A 75 2.94 -11.32 -16.95
CA GLY A 75 3.04 -12.60 -16.27
C GLY A 75 4.17 -12.67 -15.25
N ASN A 76 4.80 -11.55 -14.91
CA ASN A 76 5.85 -11.53 -13.89
C ASN A 76 5.24 -11.66 -12.50
N LEU A 77 5.87 -12.46 -11.65
CA LEU A 77 5.55 -12.53 -10.24
C LEU A 77 6.04 -11.26 -9.54
N VAL A 78 5.14 -10.57 -8.85
CA VAL A 78 5.42 -9.36 -8.10
C VAL A 78 5.21 -9.64 -6.61
N ILE A 79 6.26 -9.42 -5.82
CA ILE A 79 6.24 -9.58 -4.36
C ILE A 79 6.20 -8.19 -3.74
N ILE A 80 5.20 -7.94 -2.89
CA ILE A 80 5.00 -6.67 -2.20
C ILE A 80 5.13 -6.93 -0.70
N ASN A 81 6.16 -6.33 -0.09
CA ASN A 81 6.40 -6.36 1.35
C ASN A 81 6.26 -4.95 1.92
N GLN A 82 5.60 -4.84 3.07
CA GLN A 82 5.36 -3.57 3.75
C GLN A 82 6.17 -3.54 5.06
N GLU A 83 6.80 -2.41 5.34
CA GLU A 83 7.53 -2.21 6.59
C GLU A 83 7.15 -0.87 7.25
N ALA A 84 6.51 -0.95 8.41
CA ALA A 84 6.12 0.23 9.17
C ALA A 84 7.31 0.64 9.99
N ARG A 85 8.04 1.62 9.49
CA ARG A 85 9.16 2.20 10.23
C ARG A 85 8.62 3.11 11.32
N PRO A 86 8.86 2.80 12.60
CA PRO A 86 8.32 3.60 13.72
C PRO A 86 8.86 5.04 13.78
N ASN A 87 9.93 5.35 13.03
CA ASN A 87 10.61 6.64 13.05
C ASN A 87 10.69 7.35 11.68
N ALA A 88 9.94 6.90 10.67
CA ALA A 88 9.84 7.62 9.39
C ALA A 88 8.96 8.88 9.51
#